data_AF-A0A2N8NYQ1-F1
#
_entry.id   AF-A0A2N8NYQ1-F1
#
_cell.length_a   1.000
_cell.length_b   1.000
_cell.length_c   1.000
_cell.angle_alpha   90.00
_cell.angle_beta   90.00
_cell.angle_gamma   90.00
#
_symmetry.space_group_name_H-M   'P 1'
#
loop_
_entity.id
_entity.type
_entity.pdbx_description
1 polymer ?
#
loop_
_entity_poly.entity_id
_entity_poly.type
_entity_poly.pdbx_seq_one_letter_code
_entity_poly.pdbx_strand_id
1 'polypeptide(L)'
;MAASGYGKRSAPDQAPRARGDFAHLPAREASIAAHLDRLPDGAAVDIKTLAKELPAYGQQAVASALKALSAAGHLRRFREPVEGCTQWVSRSYFSRTARDDAWWETFLARNSRRSAPSPAAPPAQETSRERARNERSPAYIALASLGCSDPRLTLSAAECAALEELAVEWFARGITPLEFARILTAGLPDVIHCPGAFTRKRLIDRLPPERPETAYAPSPHRVMECTGCGAPGRPEALPGGLCRGCRGDAQSLELSDSEWDAVHTRVSQLRVLARTNR
;
A
#
# COMPACT_ATOMS: atom_id res chain seq x y z
N MET A 1 17.60 3.44 -7.61
CA MET A 1 16.45 2.62 -7.13
C MET A 1 15.92 3.28 -5.88
N ALA A 2 14.62 3.53 -5.79
CA ALA A 2 14.04 4.00 -4.53
C ALA A 2 14.20 2.91 -3.45
N ALA A 3 14.22 3.29 -2.17
CA ALA A 3 14.13 2.32 -1.08
C ALA A 3 12.85 1.47 -1.24
N SER A 4 12.89 0.21 -0.80
CA SER A 4 11.76 -0.74 -0.89
C SER A 4 10.42 -0.08 -0.56
N GLY A 5 9.50 -0.09 -1.53
CA GLY A 5 8.14 0.44 -1.37
C GLY A 5 7.92 1.91 -1.75
N TYR A 6 8.97 2.68 -2.03
CA TYR A 6 8.85 3.99 -2.66
C TYR A 6 8.83 3.88 -4.19
N GLY A 7 8.07 4.77 -4.83
CA GLY A 7 8.24 5.05 -6.25
C GLY A 7 6.98 4.99 -7.11
N LYS A 8 7.18 5.30 -8.40
CA LYS A 8 6.13 5.40 -9.41
C LYS A 8 5.33 4.10 -9.49
N ARG A 9 4.02 4.23 -9.61
CA ARG A 9 3.10 3.17 -10.04
C ARG A 9 2.31 3.69 -11.23
N SER A 10 2.29 2.95 -12.31
CA SER A 10 1.51 3.33 -13.48
C SER A 10 0.04 2.95 -13.24
N ALA A 11 -0.88 3.89 -13.46
CA ALA A 11 -2.31 3.60 -13.46
C ALA A 11 -2.65 2.63 -14.61
N PRO A 12 -3.62 1.70 -14.46
CA PRO A 12 -4.05 0.82 -15.53
C PRO A 12 -4.83 1.58 -16.63
N ASP A 13 -5.09 0.89 -17.74
CA ASP A 13 -5.96 1.33 -18.83
C ASP A 13 -5.54 2.67 -19.48
N GLN A 14 -4.23 2.83 -19.71
CA GLN A 14 -3.69 4.00 -20.40
C GLN A 14 -3.70 3.81 -21.92
N ALA A 15 -4.08 4.86 -22.64
CA ALA A 15 -3.94 4.89 -24.10
C ALA A 15 -2.46 4.72 -24.53
N PRO A 16 -2.19 4.19 -25.73
CA PRO A 16 -0.84 4.18 -26.30
C PRO A 16 -0.19 5.57 -26.29
N ARG A 17 1.15 5.61 -26.19
CA ARG A 17 1.91 6.87 -26.17
C ARG A 17 1.62 7.68 -27.42
N ALA A 18 1.21 8.93 -27.27
CA ALA A 18 1.01 9.87 -28.37
C ALA A 18 1.76 11.18 -28.11
N ARG A 19 2.12 11.88 -29.18
CA ARG A 19 2.90 13.14 -29.08
C ARG A 19 2.16 14.25 -28.31
N GLY A 20 0.83 14.15 -28.22
CA GLY A 20 -0.05 15.15 -27.62
C GLY A 20 -0.50 14.85 -26.18
N ASP A 21 0.00 13.80 -25.53
CA ASP A 21 -0.52 13.32 -24.24
C ASP A 21 -0.56 14.37 -23.12
N PHE A 22 0.34 15.37 -23.19
CA PHE A 22 0.49 16.44 -22.20
C PHE A 22 0.35 17.85 -22.81
N ALA A 23 -0.25 17.97 -24.00
CA ALA A 23 -0.32 19.25 -24.72
C ALA A 23 -1.18 20.32 -24.01
N HIS A 24 -2.06 19.91 -23.09
CA HIS A 24 -2.87 20.79 -22.24
C HIS A 24 -2.10 21.37 -21.04
N LEU A 25 -0.87 20.89 -20.78
CA LEU A 25 -0.02 21.38 -19.70
C LEU A 25 0.97 22.43 -20.22
N PRO A 26 1.41 23.38 -19.37
CA PRO A 26 2.51 24.26 -19.75
C PRO A 26 3.79 23.47 -20.01
N ALA A 27 4.70 24.03 -20.83
CA ALA A 27 5.83 23.30 -21.41
C ALA A 27 6.72 22.60 -20.36
N ARG A 28 6.91 23.21 -19.19
CA ARG A 28 7.69 22.63 -18.09
C ARG A 28 7.01 21.39 -17.52
N GLU A 29 5.73 21.51 -17.17
CA GLU A 29 4.92 20.43 -16.62
C GLU A 29 4.81 19.28 -17.61
N ALA A 30 4.61 19.58 -18.90
CA ALA A 30 4.58 18.59 -19.97
C ALA A 30 5.92 17.85 -20.10
N SER A 31 7.05 18.56 -20.03
CA SER A 31 8.38 17.94 -20.05
C SER A 31 8.61 17.02 -18.86
N ILE A 32 8.20 17.45 -17.66
CA ILE A 32 8.33 16.65 -16.43
C ILE A 32 7.38 15.44 -16.49
N ALA A 33 6.14 15.60 -16.98
CA ALA A 33 5.20 14.51 -17.17
C ALA A 33 5.72 13.46 -18.16
N ALA A 34 6.32 13.89 -19.28
CA ALA A 34 6.94 12.99 -20.25
C ALA A 34 8.18 12.26 -19.68
N HIS A 35 8.90 12.87 -18.75
CA HIS A 35 9.95 12.18 -17.98
C HIS A 35 9.35 11.12 -17.06
N LEU A 36 8.37 11.50 -16.23
CA LEU A 36 7.68 10.59 -15.32
C LEU A 36 7.05 9.41 -16.06
N ASP A 37 6.45 9.64 -17.22
CA ASP A 37 5.84 8.60 -18.04
C ASP A 37 6.85 7.54 -18.55
N ARG A 38 8.11 7.93 -18.75
CA ARG A 38 9.20 7.02 -19.15
C ARG A 38 9.87 6.29 -18.00
N LEU A 39 9.73 6.79 -16.77
CA LEU A 39 10.28 6.11 -15.60
C LEU A 39 9.64 4.72 -15.41
N PRO A 40 10.43 3.68 -15.07
CA PRO A 40 9.87 2.39 -14.71
C PRO A 40 9.10 2.49 -13.38
N ASP A 41 8.19 1.55 -13.17
CA ASP A 41 7.52 1.43 -11.88
C ASP A 41 8.56 1.13 -10.78
N GLY A 42 8.44 1.81 -9.62
CA GLY A 42 9.42 1.78 -8.54
C GLY A 42 10.53 2.84 -8.63
N ALA A 43 10.56 3.65 -9.69
CA ALA A 43 11.44 4.84 -9.75
C ALA A 43 11.03 5.88 -8.69
N ALA A 44 11.99 6.57 -8.07
CA ALA A 44 11.70 7.57 -7.05
C ALA A 44 11.02 8.80 -7.70
N VAL A 45 9.88 9.20 -7.15
CA VAL A 45 9.14 10.40 -7.58
C VAL A 45 9.19 11.41 -6.42
N ASP A 46 10.40 11.88 -6.10
CA ASP A 46 10.63 12.92 -5.11
C ASP A 46 11.35 14.11 -5.72
N ILE A 47 11.15 15.28 -5.12
CA ILE A 47 11.60 16.57 -5.65
C ILE A 47 13.12 16.59 -5.85
N LYS A 48 13.89 16.02 -4.92
CA LYS A 48 15.36 16.08 -4.96
C LYS A 48 15.90 15.18 -6.05
N THR A 49 15.40 13.94 -6.15
CA THR A 49 15.80 12.99 -7.18
C THR A 49 15.45 13.50 -8.58
N LEU A 50 14.21 13.98 -8.77
CA LEU A 50 13.78 14.49 -10.07
C LEU A 50 14.55 15.74 -10.49
N ALA A 51 14.87 16.65 -9.57
CA ALA A 51 15.70 17.83 -9.88
C ALA A 51 17.15 17.45 -10.23
N LYS A 52 17.66 16.32 -9.72
CA LYS A 52 18.98 15.80 -10.11
C LYS A 52 18.96 15.17 -11.50
N GLU A 53 17.87 14.47 -11.86
CA GLU A 53 17.70 13.85 -13.18
C GLU A 53 17.34 14.85 -14.29
N LEU A 54 16.75 15.99 -13.92
CA LEU A 54 16.29 17.03 -14.84
C LEU A 54 17.10 18.32 -14.63
N PRO A 55 18.32 18.44 -15.18
CA PRO A 55 19.22 19.57 -14.92
C PRO A 55 18.65 20.92 -15.38
N ALA A 56 17.67 20.92 -16.29
CA ALA A 56 16.97 22.12 -16.73
C ALA A 56 16.04 22.73 -15.64
N TYR A 57 15.70 21.98 -14.59
CA TYR A 57 14.71 22.39 -13.58
C TYR A 57 15.24 22.20 -12.15
N GLY A 58 15.30 23.29 -11.38
CA GLY A 58 15.62 23.25 -9.97
C GLY A 58 14.51 22.62 -9.10
N GLN A 59 14.81 22.37 -7.82
CA GLN A 59 13.88 21.73 -6.87
C GLN A 59 12.52 22.45 -6.77
N GLN A 60 12.50 23.79 -6.76
CA GLN A 60 11.27 24.59 -6.72
C GLN A 60 10.40 24.38 -7.99
N ALA A 61 11.05 24.31 -9.15
CA ALA A 61 10.39 24.11 -10.44
C ALA A 61 9.77 22.70 -10.53
N VAL A 62 10.50 21.68 -10.06
CA VAL A 62 9.98 20.31 -9.93
C VAL A 62 8.82 20.25 -8.94
N ALA A 63 8.95 20.87 -7.76
CA ALA A 63 7.90 20.87 -6.74
C ALA A 63 6.59 21.50 -7.26
N SER A 64 6.68 22.66 -7.93
CA SER A 64 5.51 23.32 -8.52
C SER A 64 4.91 22.53 -9.67
N ALA A 65 5.73 21.90 -10.51
CA ALA A 65 5.23 21.03 -11.57
C ALA A 65 4.50 19.79 -11.02
N LEU A 66 5.02 19.13 -9.98
CA LEU A 66 4.33 17.99 -9.36
C LEU A 66 2.96 18.39 -8.77
N LYS A 67 2.84 19.61 -8.21
CA LYS A 67 1.54 20.15 -7.78
C LYS A 67 0.60 20.35 -8.97
N ALA A 68 1.08 20.95 -10.06
CA ALA A 68 0.28 21.16 -11.28
C ALA A 68 -0.18 19.84 -11.92
N LEU A 69 0.69 18.82 -11.95
CA LEU A 69 0.34 17.48 -12.42
C LEU A 69 -0.70 16.78 -11.53
N SER A 70 -0.64 17.03 -10.22
CA SER A 70 -1.66 16.57 -9.28
C SER A 70 -2.99 17.26 -9.58
N ALA A 71 -3.02 18.58 -9.65
CA ALA A 71 -4.22 19.35 -9.97
C ALA A 71 -4.84 18.96 -11.32
N ALA A 72 -4.00 18.68 -12.33
CA ALA A 72 -4.43 18.23 -13.65
C ALA A 72 -4.81 16.73 -13.71
N GLY A 73 -4.79 16.00 -12.59
CA GLY A 73 -5.29 14.63 -12.50
C GLY A 73 -4.31 13.55 -12.98
N HIS A 74 -3.04 13.88 -13.21
CA HIS A 74 -2.01 12.95 -13.67
C HIS A 74 -1.26 12.26 -12.54
N LEU A 75 -1.28 12.82 -11.33
CA LEU A 75 -0.47 12.35 -10.21
C LEU A 75 -1.28 12.31 -8.90
N ARG A 76 -1.18 11.19 -8.16
CA ARG A 76 -1.68 11.09 -6.78
C ARG A 76 -0.65 10.40 -5.90
N ARG A 77 -0.62 10.74 -4.61
CA ARG A 77 0.30 10.14 -3.63
C ARG A 77 -0.49 9.51 -2.48
N PHE A 78 -0.10 8.31 -2.07
CA PHE A 78 -0.76 7.56 -1.01
C PHE A 78 0.26 6.95 -0.07
N ARG A 79 -0.13 6.80 1.19
CA ARG A 79 0.60 6.00 2.17
C ARG A 79 -0.07 4.64 2.33
N GLU A 80 0.71 3.58 2.14
CA GLU A 80 0.25 2.20 2.16
C GLU A 80 1.03 1.40 3.20
N PRO A 81 0.39 0.50 3.97
CA PRO A 81 1.11 -0.45 4.78
C PRO A 81 1.89 -1.40 3.86
N VAL A 82 3.11 -1.73 4.26
CA VAL A 82 3.89 -2.80 3.62
C VAL A 82 3.30 -4.13 4.08
N GLU A 83 3.00 -5.03 3.14
CA GLU A 83 2.46 -6.35 3.45
C GLU A 83 3.37 -7.09 4.45
N GLY A 84 2.78 -7.62 5.52
CA GLY A 84 3.50 -8.36 6.56
C GLY A 84 4.30 -7.50 7.55
N CYS A 85 4.24 -6.16 7.49
CA CYS A 85 4.95 -5.27 8.41
C CYS A 85 4.06 -4.13 8.94
N THR A 86 4.44 -3.51 10.05
CA THR A 86 3.84 -2.27 10.57
C THR A 86 4.36 -1.00 9.87
N GLN A 87 5.23 -1.17 8.88
CA GLN A 87 5.84 -0.07 8.13
C GLN A 87 4.87 0.48 7.08
N TRP A 88 4.95 1.79 6.87
CA TRP A 88 4.16 2.51 5.89
C TRP A 88 5.07 3.10 4.81
N VAL A 89 4.65 2.99 3.55
CA VAL A 89 5.40 3.50 2.40
C VAL A 89 4.56 4.48 1.59
N SER A 90 5.17 5.59 1.17
CA SER A 90 4.54 6.54 0.26
C SER A 90 4.73 6.08 -1.19
N ARG A 91 3.62 5.95 -1.93
CA ARG A 91 3.59 5.60 -3.35
C ARG A 91 3.00 6.72 -4.19
N SER A 92 3.64 7.01 -5.32
CA SER A 92 3.18 8.02 -6.27
C SER A 92 2.61 7.31 -7.50
N TYR A 93 1.32 7.47 -7.73
CA TYR A 93 0.61 6.92 -8.87
C TYR A 93 0.55 7.95 -9.99
N PHE A 94 1.03 7.57 -11.16
CA PHE A 94 1.07 8.41 -12.35
C PHE A 94 0.17 7.82 -13.45
N SER A 95 -0.60 8.69 -14.08
CA SER A 95 -1.43 8.36 -15.24
C SER A 95 -1.11 9.33 -16.38
N ARG A 96 -0.79 8.79 -17.57
CA ARG A 96 -0.66 9.57 -18.79
C ARG A 96 -1.98 10.28 -19.14
N THR A 97 -3.10 9.59 -19.00
CA THR A 97 -4.43 10.17 -19.17
C THR A 97 -4.84 10.88 -17.88
N ALA A 98 -5.26 12.15 -17.97
CA ALA A 98 -5.81 12.86 -16.82
C ALA A 98 -7.03 12.12 -16.27
N ARG A 99 -7.12 11.98 -14.94
CA ARG A 99 -8.24 11.35 -14.24
C ARG A 99 -8.81 12.31 -13.22
N ASP A 100 -10.13 12.37 -13.13
CA ASP A 100 -10.82 13.18 -12.11
C ASP A 100 -10.70 12.53 -10.71
N ASP A 101 -11.12 13.27 -9.69
CA ASP A 101 -11.04 12.83 -8.30
C ASP A 101 -11.89 11.57 -8.06
N ALA A 102 -13.08 11.50 -8.65
CA ALA A 102 -13.98 10.34 -8.53
C ALA A 102 -13.36 9.05 -9.10
N TRP A 103 -12.66 9.15 -10.23
CA TRP A 103 -11.92 8.02 -10.80
C TRP A 103 -10.79 7.58 -9.89
N TRP A 104 -10.01 8.54 -9.35
CA TRP A 104 -8.92 8.22 -8.42
C TRP A 104 -9.47 7.56 -7.14
N GLU A 105 -10.55 8.07 -6.57
CA GLU A 105 -11.24 7.47 -5.42
C GLU A 105 -11.71 6.04 -5.70
N THR A 106 -12.33 5.81 -6.87
CA THR A 106 -12.79 4.48 -7.28
C THR A 106 -11.63 3.51 -7.50
N PHE A 107 -10.57 3.96 -8.15
CA PHE A 107 -9.34 3.18 -8.36
C PHE A 107 -8.70 2.76 -7.03
N LEU A 108 -8.73 3.64 -6.03
CA LEU A 108 -8.26 3.36 -4.68
C LEU A 108 -9.14 2.36 -3.95
N ALA A 109 -10.47 2.55 -4.00
CA ALA A 109 -11.43 1.64 -3.39
C ALA A 109 -11.37 0.23 -3.99
N ARG A 110 -11.02 0.12 -5.28
CA ARG A 110 -10.82 -1.18 -5.97
C ARG A 110 -9.47 -1.81 -5.63
N ASN A 111 -8.37 -1.04 -5.59
CA ASN A 111 -7.06 -1.57 -5.25
C ASN A 111 -6.91 -1.93 -3.78
N SER A 112 -7.60 -1.25 -2.87
CA SER A 112 -7.67 -1.65 -1.45
C SER A 112 -8.32 -3.03 -1.28
N ARG A 113 -9.35 -3.34 -2.09
CA ARG A 113 -9.97 -4.67 -2.16
C ARG A 113 -9.10 -5.72 -2.85
N ARG A 114 -8.22 -5.31 -3.78
CA ARG A 114 -7.30 -6.21 -4.50
C ARG A 114 -6.05 -6.61 -3.70
N SER A 115 -5.78 -5.93 -2.57
CA SER A 115 -4.88 -6.44 -1.53
C SER A 115 -5.50 -7.60 -0.71
N ALA A 116 -6.77 -7.95 -0.96
CA ALA A 116 -7.28 -9.30 -0.72
C ALA A 116 -7.19 -10.10 -2.04
N PRO A 117 -6.74 -11.36 -2.01
CA PRO A 117 -6.37 -12.07 -3.23
C PRO A 117 -7.60 -12.35 -4.09
N SER A 118 -7.62 -11.83 -5.33
CA SER A 118 -8.51 -12.35 -6.39
C SER A 118 -7.91 -12.16 -7.80
N PRO A 119 -7.93 -13.20 -8.67
CA PRO A 119 -7.04 -13.32 -9.82
C PRO A 119 -7.65 -12.86 -11.16
N ALA A 120 -6.76 -12.47 -12.10
CA ALA A 120 -6.87 -12.45 -13.59
C ALA A 120 -5.92 -11.34 -14.14
N ALA A 121 -5.11 -11.46 -15.21
CA ALA A 121 -4.77 -12.48 -16.23
C ALA A 121 -3.37 -12.12 -16.87
N PRO A 122 -2.74 -12.93 -17.75
CA PRO A 122 -1.26 -13.15 -17.80
C PRO A 122 -0.48 -12.52 -19.00
N PRO A 123 0.86 -12.74 -19.07
CA PRO A 123 1.47 -13.28 -20.28
C PRO A 123 2.18 -14.63 -20.06
N ALA A 124 2.40 -15.32 -21.18
CA ALA A 124 2.60 -16.76 -21.31
C ALA A 124 4.01 -17.30 -20.98
N GLN A 125 4.09 -18.63 -20.85
CA GLN A 125 5.26 -19.53 -20.89
C GLN A 125 5.77 -20.18 -19.58
N GLU A 126 4.90 -20.69 -18.69
CA GLU A 126 5.30 -21.67 -17.64
C GLU A 126 4.25 -22.79 -17.42
N THR A 127 3.70 -23.37 -18.50
CA THR A 127 2.42 -24.10 -18.43
C THR A 127 2.45 -25.59 -18.05
N SER A 128 3.60 -26.19 -17.75
CA SER A 128 3.67 -27.64 -17.46
C SER A 128 3.75 -27.99 -15.97
N ARG A 129 4.35 -27.13 -15.12
CA ARG A 129 4.38 -27.32 -13.66
C ARG A 129 3.21 -26.61 -12.95
N GLU A 130 2.77 -25.48 -13.48
CA GLU A 130 1.66 -24.69 -12.94
C GLU A 130 0.32 -25.42 -13.06
N ARG A 131 0.12 -26.20 -14.14
CA ARG A 131 -1.13 -26.91 -14.42
C ARG A 131 -1.42 -28.03 -13.42
N ALA A 132 -0.39 -28.73 -12.94
CA ALA A 132 -0.49 -29.70 -11.85
C ALA A 132 -0.65 -29.03 -10.46
N ARG A 133 -0.25 -27.75 -10.33
CA ARG A 133 -0.43 -26.94 -9.12
C ARG A 133 -1.87 -26.39 -9.03
N ASN A 134 -2.51 -26.14 -10.17
CA ASN A 134 -3.87 -25.58 -10.31
C ASN A 134 -5.01 -26.58 -10.05
N GLU A 135 -4.72 -27.89 -9.93
CA GLU A 135 -5.72 -28.90 -9.54
C GLU A 135 -5.86 -29.04 -8.02
N ARG A 136 -4.89 -28.54 -7.24
CA ARG A 136 -4.87 -28.69 -5.78
C ARG A 136 -5.42 -27.43 -5.13
N SER A 137 -6.27 -27.59 -4.11
CA SER A 137 -6.85 -26.42 -3.44
C SER A 137 -5.78 -25.59 -2.73
N PRO A 138 -6.05 -24.29 -2.48
CA PRO A 138 -5.19 -23.46 -1.65
C PRO A 138 -4.93 -24.06 -0.25
N ALA A 139 -5.91 -24.77 0.31
CA ALA A 139 -5.79 -25.42 1.60
C ALA A 139 -4.80 -26.59 1.58
N TYR A 140 -4.85 -27.43 0.53
CA TYR A 140 -3.86 -28.48 0.31
C TYR A 140 -2.45 -27.89 0.18
N ILE A 141 -2.30 -26.82 -0.61
CA ILE A 141 -0.99 -26.17 -0.85
C ILE A 141 -0.44 -25.61 0.46
N ALA A 142 -1.29 -25.00 1.31
CA ALA A 142 -0.88 -24.48 2.61
C ALA A 142 -0.40 -25.60 3.55
N LEU A 143 -1.10 -26.73 3.61
CA LEU A 143 -0.70 -27.91 4.37
C LEU A 143 0.63 -28.48 3.89
N ALA A 144 0.79 -28.63 2.57
CA ALA A 144 2.02 -29.14 1.97
C ALA A 144 3.23 -28.20 2.19
N SER A 145 2.97 -26.91 2.44
CA SER A 145 4.02 -25.90 2.67
C SER A 145 4.46 -25.79 4.14
N LEU A 146 3.82 -26.51 5.07
CA LEU A 146 4.19 -26.47 6.49
C LEU A 146 5.62 -26.95 6.74
N GLY A 147 6.07 -27.99 6.03
CA GLY A 147 7.45 -28.49 6.12
C GLY A 147 8.51 -27.46 5.74
N CYS A 148 8.17 -26.48 4.89
CA CYS A 148 9.06 -25.36 4.56
C CYS A 148 9.16 -24.34 5.70
N SER A 149 8.13 -24.25 6.55
CA SER A 149 8.09 -23.35 7.70
C SER A 149 8.74 -23.99 8.94
N ASP A 150 8.47 -25.29 9.16
CA ASP A 150 9.14 -26.10 10.18
C ASP A 150 9.21 -27.56 9.70
N PRO A 151 10.42 -28.14 9.50
CA PRO A 151 10.59 -29.51 9.00
C PRO A 151 9.85 -30.58 9.81
N ARG A 152 9.59 -30.34 11.11
CA ARG A 152 8.85 -31.27 11.99
C ARG A 152 7.39 -31.46 11.60
N LEU A 153 6.84 -30.57 10.75
CA LEU A 153 5.48 -30.65 10.21
C LEU A 153 5.48 -31.00 8.71
N THR A 154 6.45 -31.79 8.25
CA THR A 154 6.41 -32.34 6.88
C THR A 154 5.29 -33.38 6.78
N LEU A 155 4.31 -33.12 5.90
CA LEU A 155 3.14 -33.96 5.69
C LEU A 155 3.24 -34.73 4.37
N SER A 156 2.79 -35.97 4.36
CA SER A 156 2.58 -36.75 3.14
C SER A 156 1.38 -36.22 2.34
N ALA A 157 1.31 -36.58 1.05
CA ALA A 157 0.18 -36.21 0.19
C ALA A 157 -1.17 -36.74 0.74
N ALA A 158 -1.16 -37.94 1.31
CA ALA A 158 -2.35 -38.54 1.92
C ALA A 158 -2.79 -37.79 3.18
N GLU A 159 -1.85 -37.35 4.02
CA GLU A 159 -2.15 -36.51 5.18
C GLU A 159 -2.68 -35.14 4.76
N CYS A 160 -2.08 -34.51 3.75
CA CYS A 160 -2.59 -33.23 3.21
C CYS A 160 -4.03 -33.37 2.71
N ALA A 161 -4.34 -34.40 1.93
CA ALA A 161 -5.70 -34.66 1.44
C ALA A 161 -6.67 -34.92 2.61
N ALA A 162 -6.26 -35.70 3.62
CA ALA A 162 -7.08 -36.03 4.78
C ALA A 162 -7.27 -34.88 5.79
N LEU A 163 -6.58 -33.76 5.62
CA LEU A 163 -6.67 -32.56 6.46
C LEU A 163 -7.24 -31.36 5.71
N GLU A 164 -7.48 -31.50 4.41
CA GLU A 164 -7.82 -30.41 3.51
C GLU A 164 -9.12 -29.71 3.92
N GLU A 165 -10.17 -30.47 4.25
CA GLU A 165 -11.46 -29.91 4.68
C GLU A 165 -11.34 -29.08 5.96
N LEU A 166 -10.56 -29.56 6.94
CA LEU A 166 -10.30 -28.81 8.17
C LEU A 166 -9.52 -27.52 7.88
N ALA A 167 -8.59 -27.55 6.93
CA ALA A 167 -7.85 -26.36 6.53
C ALA A 167 -8.73 -25.38 5.75
N VAL A 168 -9.62 -25.85 4.86
CA VAL A 168 -10.62 -25.02 4.16
C VAL A 168 -11.45 -24.22 5.16
N GLU A 169 -11.87 -24.86 6.24
CA GLU A 169 -12.67 -24.26 7.29
C GLU A 169 -11.91 -23.14 8.06
N TRP A 170 -10.59 -23.24 8.20
CA TRP A 170 -9.77 -22.15 8.73
C TRP A 170 -9.72 -20.94 7.78
N PHE A 171 -9.58 -21.19 6.48
CA PHE A 171 -9.56 -20.14 5.47
C PHE A 171 -10.93 -19.46 5.33
N ALA A 172 -12.02 -20.21 5.46
CA ALA A 172 -13.38 -19.67 5.50
C ALA A 172 -13.58 -18.68 6.67
N ARG A 173 -12.88 -18.88 7.78
CA ARG A 173 -12.84 -17.93 8.92
C ARG A 173 -11.85 -16.76 8.75
N GLY A 174 -11.31 -16.58 7.55
CA GLY A 174 -10.49 -15.43 7.17
C GLY A 174 -9.05 -15.49 7.67
N ILE A 175 -8.52 -16.67 7.97
CA ILE A 175 -7.09 -16.85 8.28
C ILE A 175 -6.27 -16.83 7.00
N THR A 176 -5.17 -16.07 6.96
CA THR A 176 -4.26 -16.07 5.80
C THR A 176 -3.30 -17.27 5.83
N PRO A 177 -2.72 -17.71 4.68
CA PRO A 177 -1.76 -18.82 4.67
C PRO A 177 -0.55 -18.64 5.59
N LEU A 178 -0.08 -17.39 5.74
CA LEU A 178 1.04 -17.07 6.64
C LEU A 178 0.63 -17.21 8.12
N GLU A 179 -0.56 -16.72 8.48
CA GLU A 179 -1.10 -16.88 9.84
C GLU A 179 -1.38 -18.34 10.16
N PHE A 180 -1.92 -19.08 9.20
CA PHE A 180 -2.16 -20.52 9.29
C PHE A 180 -0.87 -21.26 9.64
N ALA A 181 0.20 -21.05 8.85
CA ALA A 181 1.50 -21.64 9.11
C ALA A 181 2.04 -21.25 10.49
N ARG A 182 2.03 -19.95 10.83
CA ARG A 182 2.49 -19.44 12.13
C ARG A 182 1.77 -20.07 13.31
N ILE A 183 0.44 -20.21 13.24
CA ILE A 183 -0.35 -20.79 14.33
C ILE A 183 -0.05 -22.29 14.48
N LEU A 184 0.07 -23.01 13.37
CA LEU A 184 0.35 -24.44 13.39
C LEU A 184 1.77 -24.75 13.86
N THR A 185 2.75 -23.89 13.57
CA THR A 185 4.15 -24.04 14.01
C THR A 185 4.47 -23.39 15.36
N ALA A 186 3.53 -22.67 15.98
CA ALA A 186 3.77 -22.02 17.27
C ALA A 186 3.85 -23.04 18.42
N GLY A 187 4.99 -23.10 19.12
CA GLY A 187 5.16 -23.94 20.32
C GLY A 187 5.11 -25.44 20.00
N LEU A 188 5.89 -25.87 19.01
CA LEU A 188 6.03 -27.28 18.66
C LEU A 188 6.93 -27.99 19.68
N PRO A 189 6.57 -29.23 20.09
CA PRO A 189 7.48 -30.09 20.85
C PRO A 189 8.77 -30.37 20.08
N ASP A 190 9.84 -30.70 20.80
CA ASP A 190 11.15 -30.99 20.19
C ASP A 190 11.07 -32.14 19.17
N VAL A 191 10.25 -33.16 19.46
CA VAL A 191 10.01 -34.30 18.56
C VAL A 191 8.52 -34.47 18.31
N ILE A 192 8.16 -34.65 17.02
CA ILE A 192 6.81 -34.95 16.58
C ILE A 192 6.84 -36.25 15.80
N HIS A 193 6.32 -37.32 16.40
CA HIS A 193 6.32 -38.65 15.78
C HIS A 193 5.27 -38.80 14.69
N CYS A 194 4.13 -38.09 14.82
CA CYS A 194 2.99 -38.19 13.90
C CYS A 194 2.55 -36.80 13.43
N PRO A 195 3.24 -36.20 12.44
CA PRO A 195 2.93 -34.85 11.95
C PRO A 195 1.48 -34.65 11.51
N GLY A 196 0.88 -35.60 10.77
CA GLY A 196 -0.51 -35.51 10.35
C GLY A 196 -1.51 -35.55 11.50
N ALA A 197 -1.32 -36.44 12.47
CA ALA A 197 -2.20 -36.52 13.64
C ALA A 197 -2.08 -35.28 14.54
N PHE A 198 -0.86 -34.78 14.72
CA PHE A 198 -0.60 -33.54 15.46
C PHE A 198 -1.25 -32.34 14.77
N THR A 199 -1.09 -32.23 13.46
CA THR A 199 -1.68 -31.16 12.66
C THR A 199 -3.21 -31.21 12.72
N ARG A 200 -3.80 -32.41 12.59
CA ARG A 200 -5.25 -32.60 12.78
C ARG A 200 -5.73 -32.05 14.12
N LYS A 201 -5.06 -32.45 15.20
CA LYS A 201 -5.41 -32.03 16.56
C LYS A 201 -5.36 -30.51 16.69
N ARG A 202 -4.33 -29.86 16.13
CA ARG A 202 -4.25 -28.39 16.14
C ARG A 202 -5.33 -27.73 15.30
N LEU A 203 -5.65 -28.26 14.12
CA LEU A 203 -6.70 -27.73 13.27
C LEU A 203 -8.07 -27.76 13.96
N ILE A 204 -8.31 -28.75 14.81
CA ILE A 204 -9.54 -28.84 15.61
C ILE A 204 -9.45 -27.95 16.84
N ASP A 205 -8.42 -28.12 17.67
CA ASP A 205 -8.32 -27.49 18.99
C ASP A 205 -8.05 -25.96 18.91
N ARG A 206 -7.48 -25.48 17.79
CA ARG A 206 -7.17 -24.06 17.57
C ARG A 206 -8.01 -23.41 16.48
N LEU A 207 -9.13 -24.04 16.11
CA LEU A 207 -10.05 -23.51 15.13
C LEU A 207 -10.50 -22.09 15.56
N PRO A 208 -10.23 -21.05 14.75
CA PRO A 208 -10.66 -19.70 15.10
C PRO A 208 -12.18 -19.62 15.28
N PRO A 209 -12.71 -18.69 16.10
CA PRO A 209 -14.14 -18.47 16.17
C PRO A 209 -14.69 -17.92 14.84
N GLU A 210 -15.95 -18.20 14.54
CA GLU A 210 -16.65 -17.56 13.42
C GLU A 210 -16.77 -16.08 13.69
N ARG A 211 -16.24 -15.26 12.77
CA ARG A 211 -16.49 -13.83 12.80
C ARG A 211 -17.86 -13.59 12.17
N PRO A 212 -18.78 -12.88 12.82
CA PRO A 212 -20.00 -12.44 12.15
C PRO A 212 -19.61 -11.65 10.90
N GLU A 213 -20.25 -11.95 9.77
CA GLU A 213 -19.96 -11.35 8.44
C GLU A 213 -20.04 -9.81 8.45
N THR A 214 -20.65 -9.22 9.48
CA THR A 214 -20.77 -7.78 9.72
C THR A 214 -19.58 -7.14 10.43
N ALA A 215 -18.58 -7.91 10.88
CA ALA A 215 -17.32 -7.35 11.37
C ALA A 215 -16.52 -6.86 10.16
N TYR A 216 -16.73 -5.58 9.81
CA TYR A 216 -15.95 -4.75 8.90
C TYR A 216 -14.61 -5.42 8.55
N ALA A 217 -14.51 -5.92 7.32
CA ALA A 217 -13.19 -6.19 6.74
C ALA A 217 -12.36 -4.93 7.01
N PRO A 218 -11.20 -5.01 7.70
CA PRO A 218 -10.37 -3.85 7.89
C PRO A 218 -9.99 -3.39 6.50
N SER A 219 -10.64 -2.33 6.03
CA SER A 219 -10.22 -1.65 4.81
C SER A 219 -8.76 -1.31 5.06
N PRO A 220 -7.80 -1.75 4.23
CA PRO A 220 -6.45 -1.28 4.39
C PRO A 220 -6.52 0.24 4.27
N HIS A 221 -6.33 0.93 5.40
CA HIS A 221 -6.52 2.37 5.51
C HIS A 221 -5.40 3.06 4.75
N ARG A 222 -5.47 3.05 3.41
CA ARG A 222 -4.59 3.86 2.58
C ARG A 222 -4.97 5.31 2.84
N VAL A 223 -4.01 6.08 3.35
CA VAL A 223 -4.21 7.49 3.63
C VAL A 223 -3.68 8.27 2.44
N MET A 224 -4.51 9.10 1.81
CA MET A 224 -4.06 9.98 0.74
C MET A 224 -3.12 11.03 1.33
N GLU A 225 -2.05 11.37 0.60
CA GLU A 225 -1.12 12.41 1.00
C GLU A 225 -1.22 13.59 0.02
N CYS A 226 -1.17 14.81 0.56
CA CYS A 226 -0.98 15.99 -0.26
C CYS A 226 0.32 15.86 -1.08
N THR A 227 0.22 15.98 -2.40
CA THR A 227 1.39 15.85 -3.30
C THR A 227 2.44 16.95 -3.03
N GLY A 228 1.99 18.12 -2.53
CA GLY A 228 2.86 19.25 -2.24
C GLY A 228 3.65 19.16 -0.93
N CYS A 229 2.98 18.82 0.18
CA CYS A 229 3.60 18.84 1.53
C CYS A 229 3.62 17.48 2.24
N GLY A 230 3.01 16.44 1.66
CA GLY A 230 2.93 15.11 2.27
C GLY A 230 1.92 14.99 3.40
N ALA A 231 1.11 16.02 3.68
CA ALA A 231 0.10 15.97 4.74
C ALA A 231 -0.95 14.88 4.46
N PRO A 232 -1.21 13.98 5.42
CA PRO A 232 -2.25 12.96 5.27
C PRO A 232 -3.65 13.58 5.31
N GLY A 233 -4.58 13.02 4.54
CA GLY A 233 -5.98 13.45 4.53
C GLY A 233 -6.91 12.40 3.93
N ARG A 234 -8.21 12.56 4.18
CA ARG A 234 -9.24 11.84 3.42
C ARG A 234 -9.29 12.39 1.98
N PRO A 235 -9.69 11.59 0.97
CA PRO A 235 -9.76 12.04 -0.42
C PRO A 235 -10.55 13.34 -0.59
N GLU A 236 -11.67 13.48 0.13
CA GLU A 236 -12.55 14.66 0.06
C GLU A 236 -11.88 15.93 0.59
N ALA A 237 -10.89 15.79 1.49
CA ALA A 237 -10.10 16.90 2.01
C ALA A 237 -8.93 17.31 1.08
N LEU A 238 -8.65 16.51 0.05
CA LEU A 238 -7.55 16.66 -0.90
C LEU A 238 -8.04 16.66 -2.36
N PRO A 239 -9.01 17.51 -2.76
CA PRO A 239 -9.39 17.63 -4.17
C PRO A 239 -8.16 18.01 -5.01
N GLY A 240 -8.03 17.37 -6.17
CA GLY A 240 -6.84 17.51 -7.01
C GLY A 240 -5.56 16.91 -6.39
N GLY A 241 -5.65 16.12 -5.30
CA GLY A 241 -4.49 15.53 -4.62
C GLY A 241 -3.66 16.53 -3.80
N LEU A 242 -4.21 17.70 -3.48
CA LEU A 242 -3.55 18.79 -2.77
C LEU A 242 -4.39 19.28 -1.60
N CYS A 243 -3.76 19.60 -0.47
CA CYS A 243 -4.45 20.24 0.66
C CYS A 243 -4.76 21.71 0.39
N ARG A 244 -5.70 22.28 1.16
CA ARG A 244 -6.11 23.69 1.07
C ARG A 244 -4.91 24.65 0.96
N GLY A 245 -3.93 24.53 1.86
CA GLY A 245 -2.74 25.39 1.83
C GLY A 245 -1.84 25.19 0.59
N CYS A 246 -1.76 23.96 0.06
CA CYS A 246 -0.96 23.70 -1.14
C CYS A 246 -1.66 24.09 -2.45
N ARG A 247 -2.99 24.21 -2.45
CA ARG A 247 -3.77 24.76 -3.58
C ARG A 247 -3.69 26.28 -3.69
N GLY A 248 -3.24 26.95 -2.63
CA GLY A 248 -3.28 28.42 -2.54
C GLY A 248 -4.56 28.94 -1.88
N ASP A 249 -5.45 28.06 -1.42
CA ASP A 249 -6.69 28.41 -0.70
C ASP A 249 -6.45 28.69 0.79
N ALA A 250 -5.19 28.85 1.21
CA ALA A 250 -4.92 29.33 2.56
C ALA A 250 -5.43 30.77 2.65
N GLN A 251 -6.60 30.95 3.27
CA GLN A 251 -6.73 32.11 4.14
C GLN A 251 -5.57 31.97 5.12
N SER A 252 -4.55 32.81 4.94
CA SER A 252 -3.73 33.23 6.07
C SER A 252 -4.75 33.67 7.12
N LEU A 253 -4.97 32.84 8.14
CA LEU A 253 -5.36 33.40 9.41
C LEU A 253 -4.14 34.23 9.80
N GLU A 254 -4.12 35.49 9.35
CA GLU A 254 -3.25 36.51 9.88
C GLU A 254 -3.68 36.66 11.33
N LEU A 255 -3.16 35.76 12.17
CA LEU A 255 -3.25 35.91 13.61
C LEU A 255 -2.54 37.22 13.90
N SER A 256 -3.22 38.14 14.57
CA SER A 256 -2.64 39.43 14.88
C SER A 256 -1.39 39.24 15.74
N ASP A 257 -0.46 40.19 15.71
CA ASP A 257 0.77 40.13 16.51
C ASP A 257 0.48 39.87 18.00
N SER A 258 -0.66 40.35 18.50
CA SER A 258 -1.15 40.09 19.85
C SER A 258 -1.48 38.61 20.15
N GLU A 259 -1.98 37.86 19.15
CA GLU A 259 -2.27 36.43 19.29
C GLU A 259 -0.98 35.61 19.29
N TRP A 260 0.01 36.03 18.51
CA TRP A 260 1.36 35.45 18.55
C TRP A 260 2.06 35.71 19.88
N ASP A 261 1.99 36.93 20.41
CA ASP A 261 2.55 37.28 21.71
C ASP A 261 1.88 36.49 22.85
N ALA A 262 0.58 36.25 22.76
CA ALA A 262 -0.14 35.41 23.72
C ALA A 262 0.35 33.96 23.69
N VAL A 263 0.58 33.38 22.50
CA VAL A 263 1.15 32.04 22.34
C VAL A 263 2.59 31.97 22.89
N HIS A 264 3.43 32.95 22.57
CA HIS A 264 4.81 33.02 23.07
C HIS A 264 4.88 33.15 24.59
N THR A 265 4.00 33.96 25.17
CA THR A 265 3.85 34.11 26.62
C THR A 265 3.46 32.78 27.25
N ARG A 266 2.47 32.08 26.67
CA ARG A 266 1.99 30.79 27.19
C ARG A 266 3.05 29.70 27.12
N VAL A 267 3.79 29.62 26.03
CA VAL A 267 4.91 28.66 25.87
C VAL A 267 6.03 28.95 26.88
N SER A 268 6.32 30.23 27.12
CA SER A 268 7.32 30.63 28.11
C SER A 268 6.92 30.24 29.54
N GLN A 269 5.66 30.43 29.90
CA GLN A 269 5.11 29.97 31.19
C GLN A 269 5.21 28.46 31.36
N LEU A 270 4.87 27.69 30.32
CA LEU A 270 4.97 26.22 30.36
C LEU A 270 6.42 25.75 30.52
N ARG A 271 7.39 26.42 29.88
CA ARG A 271 8.82 26.12 30.06
C ARG A 271 9.32 26.42 31.47
N VAL A 272 8.81 27.47 32.11
CA VAL A 272 9.13 27.79 33.52
C VAL A 272 8.58 26.71 34.44
N LEU A 273 7.30 26.34 34.28
CA LEU A 273 6.66 25.29 35.07
C LEU A 273 7.35 23.92 34.92
N ALA A 274 7.82 23.59 33.72
CA ALA A 274 8.57 22.37 33.47
C ALA A 274 9.97 22.36 34.11
N ARG A 275 10.55 23.52 34.42
CA ARG A 275 11.86 23.65 35.09
C ARG A 275 11.75 23.65 36.61
N THR A 276 10.64 24.14 37.16
CA THR A 276 10.39 24.18 38.60
C THR A 276 9.89 22.84 39.17
N ASN A 277 9.56 21.88 38.31
CA ASN A 277 9.13 20.53 38.68
C ASN A 277 10.28 19.49 38.64
N ARG A 278 11.53 19.95 38.77
CA ARG A 278 12.74 19.11 38.75
C ARG A 278 13.55 19.29 40.03
#